data_AF-A0A845K2Z2-F1
#
_entry.id   AF-A0A845K2Z2-F1
#
_cell.length_a   1.000
_cell.length_b   1.000
_cell.length_c   1.000
_cell.angle_alpha   90.00
_cell.angle_beta   90.00
_cell.angle_gamma   90.00
#
_symmetry.space_group_name_H-M   'P 1'
#
loop_
_entity.id
_entity.type
_entity.pdbx_description
1 polymer ?
#
loop_
_entity_poly.entity_id
_entity_poly.type
_entity_poly.pdbx_seq_one_letter_code
_entity_poly.pdbx_strand_id
1 'polypeptide(L)'
;MLGEYFYNKTIRQSVAIFGTLFNQLQFRTVVGGQIKDIQRVPINYGPRERILARIDEEEKLEDRKIAIKLPRLSFEIDDISYDQTRQLNRLNKCVVQSDNGTTYSVIKEGVPFNLDFTLYIYARRQDEGLQILEQILPYFTPDYTVTAKNLDGSGIKTDIPITRTGISMPDEYEGDFQNVRDILIWTV
;
A
#
# COMPACT_ATOMS: atom_id res chain seq x y z
N MET A 1 -30.09 9.63 -9.49
CA MET A 1 -29.31 10.65 -10.22
C MET A 1 -27.99 10.83 -9.49
N LEU A 2 -26.89 11.02 -10.22
CA LEU A 2 -25.69 11.65 -9.67
C LEU A 2 -26.11 13.07 -9.25
N GLY A 3 -25.94 13.46 -7.99
CA GLY A 3 -26.45 14.77 -7.54
C GLY A 3 -26.34 15.08 -6.06
N GLU A 4 -26.21 14.09 -5.19
CA GLU A 4 -25.89 14.31 -3.78
C GLU A 4 -24.40 14.10 -3.54
N TYR A 5 -23.79 14.92 -2.68
CA TYR A 5 -22.39 14.76 -2.27
C TYR A 5 -22.21 13.39 -1.62
N PHE A 6 -21.46 12.51 -2.29
CA PHE A 6 -21.21 11.15 -1.86
C PHE A 6 -19.72 10.97 -1.58
N TYR A 7 -19.35 11.02 -0.31
CA TYR A 7 -17.97 10.85 0.13
C TYR A 7 -17.89 10.08 1.46
N ASN A 8 -17.96 8.75 1.36
CA ASN A 8 -17.92 7.85 2.51
C ASN A 8 -16.50 7.44 2.92
N LYS A 9 -15.46 8.00 2.27
CA LYS A 9 -14.04 7.72 2.53
C LYS A 9 -13.63 6.24 2.37
N THR A 10 -14.46 5.38 1.79
CA THR A 10 -14.17 3.94 1.62
C THR A 10 -12.86 3.68 0.88
N ILE A 11 -12.60 4.37 -0.25
CA ILE A 11 -11.33 4.26 -0.97
C ILE A 11 -10.16 4.75 -0.10
N ARG A 12 -10.32 5.89 0.58
CA ARG A 12 -9.30 6.43 1.50
C ARG A 12 -8.97 5.47 2.64
N GLN A 13 -9.98 4.82 3.21
CA GLN A 13 -9.81 3.82 4.26
C GLN A 13 -9.10 2.57 3.71
N SER A 14 -9.44 2.13 2.50
CA SER A 14 -8.77 1.00 1.84
C SER A 14 -7.28 1.28 1.61
N VAL A 15 -6.92 2.47 1.14
CA VAL A 15 -5.53 2.94 1.03
C VAL A 15 -4.83 2.92 2.39
N ALA A 16 -5.50 3.38 3.45
CA ALA A 16 -4.93 3.39 4.79
C ALA A 16 -4.71 1.95 5.32
N ILE A 17 -5.68 1.05 5.13
CA ILE A 17 -5.57 -0.37 5.51
C ILE A 17 -4.38 -1.01 4.80
N PHE A 18 -4.27 -0.84 3.48
CA PHE A 18 -3.13 -1.36 2.71
C PHE A 18 -1.80 -0.84 3.27
N GLY A 19 -1.67 0.47 3.47
CA GLY A 19 -0.45 1.06 4.04
C GLY A 19 -0.10 0.54 5.44
N THR A 20 -1.10 0.27 6.28
CA THR A 20 -0.86 -0.27 7.64
C THR A 20 -0.30 -1.69 7.65
N LEU A 21 -0.58 -2.50 6.63
CA LEU A 21 -0.06 -3.87 6.54
C LEU A 21 1.47 -3.89 6.44
N PHE A 22 2.04 -2.94 5.72
CA PHE A 22 3.48 -2.89 5.45
C PHE A 22 4.24 -1.92 6.36
N ASN A 23 3.56 -1.30 7.33
CA ASN A 23 4.14 -0.25 8.19
C ASN A 23 5.15 -0.78 9.23
N GLN A 24 5.14 -2.08 9.53
CA GLN A 24 5.99 -2.68 10.56
C GLN A 24 7.23 -3.40 10.00
N LEU A 25 7.48 -3.28 8.69
CA LEU A 25 8.65 -3.89 8.04
C LEU A 25 9.94 -3.28 8.56
N GLN A 26 10.95 -4.13 8.76
CA GLN A 26 12.26 -3.75 9.30
C GLN A 26 13.39 -4.29 8.43
N PHE A 27 14.55 -3.65 8.50
CA PHE A 27 15.76 -4.21 7.91
C PHE A 27 16.90 -4.16 8.93
N ARG A 28 17.84 -5.07 8.79
CA ARG A 28 19.00 -5.23 9.68
C ARG A 28 20.27 -4.96 8.91
N THR A 29 21.15 -4.18 9.51
CA THR A 29 22.51 -4.01 9.00
C THR A 29 23.46 -4.90 9.79
N VAL A 30 24.13 -5.82 9.10
CA VAL A 30 25.14 -6.72 9.68
C VAL A 30 26.52 -6.26 9.26
N VAL A 31 27.45 -6.17 10.22
CA VAL A 31 28.87 -5.87 9.97
C VAL A 31 29.71 -6.89 10.71
N GLY A 32 30.57 -7.62 10.00
CA GLY A 32 31.43 -8.64 10.61
C GLY A 32 30.67 -9.80 11.28
N GLY A 33 29.47 -10.13 10.78
CA GLY A 33 28.63 -11.20 11.35
C GLY A 33 27.82 -10.81 12.58
N GLN A 34 27.91 -9.56 13.06
CA GLN A 34 27.09 -9.06 14.16
C GLN A 34 26.03 -8.06 13.68
N ILE A 35 24.83 -8.13 14.28
CA ILE A 35 23.75 -7.18 14.02
C ILE A 35 24.16 -5.83 14.60
N LYS A 36 24.37 -4.83 13.73
CA LYS A 36 24.77 -3.48 14.12
C LYS A 36 23.56 -2.59 14.42
N ASP A 37 22.52 -2.71 13.61
CA ASP A 37 21.35 -1.85 13.71
C ASP A 37 20.09 -2.53 13.13
N ILE A 38 18.93 -2.18 13.67
CA ILE A 38 17.61 -2.60 13.23
C ILE A 38 16.77 -1.35 13.03
N GLN A 39 16.40 -1.07 11.80
CA GLN A 39 15.63 0.12 11.45
C GLN A 39 14.29 -0.27 10.81
N ARG A 40 13.27 0.57 11.04
CA ARG A 40 11.96 0.42 10.37
C ARG A 40 12.02 1.05 8.97
N VAL A 41 11.37 0.40 8.02
CA VAL A 41 11.26 0.88 6.65
C VAL A 41 10.08 1.85 6.57
N PRO A 42 10.29 3.13 6.25
CA PRO A 42 9.19 4.08 6.10
C PRO A 42 8.37 3.75 4.86
N ILE A 43 7.04 3.91 4.94
CA ILE A 43 6.10 3.74 3.82
C ILE A 43 5.31 5.02 3.57
N ASN A 44 5.06 5.34 2.30
CA ASN A 44 4.26 6.52 1.91
C ASN A 44 3.29 6.20 0.76
N TYR A 45 2.13 6.85 0.77
CA TYR A 45 1.24 6.86 -0.39
C TYR A 45 1.68 7.93 -1.40
N GLY A 46 1.86 7.54 -2.65
CA GLY A 46 2.15 8.46 -3.76
C GLY A 46 2.91 7.81 -4.91
N PRO A 47 2.95 8.49 -6.07
CA PRO A 47 3.50 7.90 -7.29
C PRO A 47 5.01 7.76 -7.23
N ARG A 48 5.51 6.73 -7.92
CA ARG A 48 6.95 6.42 -7.96
C ARG A 48 7.79 7.60 -8.41
N GLU A 49 7.33 8.35 -9.41
CA GLU A 49 8.04 9.48 -10.01
C GLU A 49 8.28 10.60 -8.99
N ARG A 50 7.31 10.85 -8.11
CA ARG A 50 7.45 11.86 -7.05
C ARG A 50 8.49 11.45 -6.02
N ILE A 51 8.61 10.15 -5.73
CA ILE A 51 9.62 9.64 -4.80
C ILE A 51 11.01 9.71 -5.45
N LEU A 52 11.13 9.30 -6.72
CA LEU A 52 12.39 9.37 -7.46
C LEU A 52 12.88 10.80 -7.62
N ALA A 53 12.01 11.75 -7.99
CA ALA A 53 12.37 13.16 -8.11
C ALA A 53 12.93 13.72 -6.79
N ARG A 54 12.35 13.33 -5.65
CA ARG A 54 12.85 13.75 -4.33
C ARG A 54 14.21 13.15 -4.00
N ILE A 55 14.44 11.89 -4.37
CA ILE A 55 15.73 11.25 -4.17
C ILE A 55 16.80 11.96 -5.04
N ASP A 56 16.46 12.27 -6.29
CA ASP A 56 17.35 12.96 -7.24
C ASP A 56 17.68 14.40 -6.83
N GLU A 57 16.69 15.13 -6.30
CA GLU A 57 16.89 16.48 -5.77
C GLU A 57 17.86 16.47 -4.60
N GLU A 58 17.78 15.46 -3.74
CA GLU A 58 18.61 15.35 -2.55
C GLU A 58 20.04 14.87 -2.82
N GLU A 59 20.25 14.01 -3.81
CA GLU A 59 21.62 13.61 -4.22
C GLU A 59 22.44 14.81 -4.71
N LYS A 60 21.77 15.87 -5.18
CA LYS A 60 22.40 17.14 -5.61
C LYS A 60 22.67 18.12 -4.45
N LEU A 61 22.13 17.88 -3.25
CA LEU A 61 22.36 18.76 -2.09
C LEU A 61 23.68 18.40 -1.39
N GLU A 62 24.55 19.39 -1.18
CA GLU A 62 25.81 19.18 -0.46
C GLU A 62 25.61 18.86 1.04
N ASP A 63 24.52 19.37 1.65
CA ASP A 63 24.21 19.17 3.06
C ASP A 63 23.26 17.97 3.27
N ARG A 64 23.84 16.77 3.31
CA ARG A 64 23.13 15.46 3.42
C ARG A 64 22.37 15.23 4.74
N LYS A 65 22.24 16.24 5.61
CA LYS A 65 21.59 16.13 6.93
C LYS A 65 20.07 15.97 6.84
N ILE A 66 19.46 16.32 5.69
CA ILE A 66 18.03 16.16 5.40
C ILE A 66 17.88 15.18 4.22
N ALA A 67 18.53 14.02 4.28
CA ALA A 67 18.42 13.00 3.24
C ALA A 67 17.27 12.03 3.55
N ILE A 68 16.45 11.72 2.55
CA ILE A 68 15.54 10.58 2.49
C ILE A 68 16.38 9.32 2.66
N LYS A 69 16.04 8.58 3.71
CA LYS A 69 16.69 7.30 4.01
C LYS A 69 16.12 6.20 3.14
N LEU A 70 17.02 5.47 2.49
CA LEU A 70 16.78 4.15 1.92
C LEU A 70 17.22 3.08 2.94
N PRO A 71 16.57 1.90 2.97
CA PRO A 71 15.44 1.50 2.14
C PRO A 71 14.12 2.17 2.53
N ARG A 72 13.20 2.29 1.56
CA ARG A 72 11.88 2.92 1.72
C ARG A 72 10.84 2.19 0.87
N LEU A 73 9.58 2.29 1.28
CA LEU A 73 8.42 1.83 0.53
C LEU A 73 7.58 3.02 0.04
N SER A 74 6.98 2.87 -1.13
CA SER A 74 5.81 3.65 -1.50
C SER A 74 4.77 2.78 -2.18
N PHE A 75 3.53 3.24 -2.22
CA PHE A 75 2.48 2.55 -2.93
C PHE A 75 1.50 3.53 -3.55
N GLU A 76 0.88 3.10 -4.62
CA GLU A 76 -0.17 3.85 -5.31
C GLU A 76 -1.27 2.91 -5.79
N ILE A 77 -2.43 3.49 -6.12
CA ILE A 77 -3.49 2.76 -6.82
C ILE A 77 -3.13 2.79 -8.31
N ASP A 78 -3.09 1.61 -8.92
CA ASP A 78 -2.86 1.43 -10.35
C ASP A 78 -4.19 1.44 -11.12
N ASP A 79 -5.16 0.62 -10.68
CA ASP A 79 -6.48 0.51 -11.30
C ASP A 79 -7.62 0.40 -10.28
N ILE A 80 -8.81 0.80 -10.73
CA ILE A 80 -10.08 0.61 -10.02
C ILE A 80 -11.08 -0.01 -10.99
N SER A 81 -11.31 -1.31 -10.86
CA SER A 81 -12.16 -2.07 -11.78
C SER A 81 -13.45 -2.55 -11.12
N TYR A 82 -14.54 -2.56 -11.90
CA TYR A 82 -15.84 -3.05 -11.42
C TYR A 82 -15.91 -4.57 -11.48
N ASP A 83 -16.32 -5.20 -10.38
CA ASP A 83 -16.44 -6.65 -10.30
C ASP A 83 -17.90 -7.09 -10.50
N GLN A 84 -18.21 -7.53 -11.72
CA GLN A 84 -19.55 -7.99 -12.10
C GLN A 84 -19.95 -9.28 -11.38
N THR A 85 -19.00 -10.10 -10.94
CA THR A 85 -19.29 -11.42 -10.35
C THR A 85 -19.86 -11.32 -8.93
N ARG A 86 -19.49 -10.26 -8.20
CA ARG A 86 -20.00 -9.95 -6.86
C ARG A 86 -21.21 -9.01 -6.89
N GLN A 87 -21.80 -8.77 -8.06
CA GLN A 87 -22.93 -7.86 -8.19
C GLN A 87 -24.17 -8.40 -7.46
N LEU A 88 -24.58 -7.70 -6.41
CA LEU A 88 -25.85 -7.92 -5.74
C LEU A 88 -26.97 -7.10 -6.38
N ASN A 89 -28.22 -7.50 -6.11
CA ASN A 89 -29.39 -6.80 -6.64
C ASN A 89 -29.45 -5.36 -6.08
N ARG A 90 -29.50 -4.36 -6.98
CA ARG A 90 -29.50 -2.92 -6.65
C ARG A 90 -30.70 -2.48 -5.81
N LEU A 91 -31.76 -3.29 -5.74
CA LEU A 91 -32.94 -3.04 -4.91
C LEU A 91 -32.76 -3.46 -3.45
N ASN A 92 -31.68 -4.18 -3.13
CA ASN A 92 -31.38 -4.58 -1.75
C ASN A 92 -31.06 -3.35 -0.90
N LYS A 93 -31.72 -3.28 0.25
CA LYS A 93 -31.56 -2.23 1.25
C LYS A 93 -31.41 -2.90 2.60
N CYS A 94 -30.33 -2.59 3.30
CA CYS A 94 -30.16 -2.95 4.69
C CYS A 94 -30.68 -1.79 5.55
N VAL A 95 -31.54 -2.09 6.51
CA VAL A 95 -32.02 -1.10 7.49
C VAL A 95 -31.29 -1.36 8.79
N VAL A 96 -30.38 -0.47 9.14
CA VAL A 96 -29.62 -0.55 10.39
C VAL A 96 -30.28 0.37 11.41
N GLN A 97 -30.59 -0.17 12.59
CA GLN A 97 -31.13 0.61 13.70
C GLN A 97 -29.98 1.30 14.44
N SER A 98 -30.13 2.60 14.69
CA SER A 98 -29.22 3.35 15.57
C SER A 98 -29.27 2.80 16.99
N ASP A 99 -28.16 2.89 17.72
CA ASP A 99 -28.03 2.43 19.12
C ASP A 99 -29.12 3.00 20.05
N ASN A 100 -29.69 4.17 19.71
CA ASN A 100 -30.77 4.82 20.48
C ASN A 100 -32.19 4.32 20.14
N GLY A 101 -32.33 3.31 19.28
CA GLY A 101 -33.59 2.60 18.99
C GLY A 101 -34.64 3.39 18.18
N THR A 102 -34.49 4.71 18.03
CA THR A 102 -35.49 5.62 17.45
C THR A 102 -35.18 6.09 16.04
N THR A 103 -33.97 5.83 15.53
CA THR A 103 -33.54 6.26 14.18
C THR A 103 -33.06 5.08 13.38
N TYR A 104 -33.48 4.98 12.12
CA TYR A 104 -33.06 3.94 11.19
C TYR A 104 -32.23 4.55 10.06
N SER A 105 -31.05 4.01 9.80
CA SER A 105 -30.26 4.33 8.62
C SER A 105 -30.52 3.26 7.55
N VAL A 106 -30.91 3.71 6.36
CA VAL A 106 -31.08 2.82 5.20
C VAL A 106 -29.78 2.82 4.42
N ILE A 107 -29.05 1.72 4.53
CA ILE A 107 -27.82 1.48 3.77
C ILE A 107 -28.23 0.77 2.48
N LYS A 108 -27.98 1.40 1.35
CA LYS A 108 -28.13 0.76 0.04
C LYS A 108 -26.99 -0.21 -0.15
N GLU A 109 -27.27 -1.31 -0.85
CA GLU A 109 -26.26 -2.31 -1.17
C GLU A 109 -25.02 -1.69 -1.83
N GLY A 110 -23.84 -2.16 -1.40
CA GLY A 110 -22.57 -1.70 -1.93
C GLY A 110 -22.38 -2.08 -3.39
N VAL A 111 -21.55 -1.32 -4.10
CA VAL A 111 -21.12 -1.68 -5.46
C VAL A 111 -19.71 -2.29 -5.34
N PRO A 112 -19.49 -3.53 -5.78
CA PRO A 112 -18.20 -4.19 -5.66
C PRO A 112 -17.19 -3.62 -6.66
N PHE A 113 -16.10 -3.06 -6.15
CA PHE A 113 -14.94 -2.64 -6.94
C PHE A 113 -13.68 -3.36 -6.43
N ASN A 114 -12.80 -3.70 -7.35
CA ASN A 114 -11.43 -4.11 -7.07
C ASN A 114 -10.52 -2.90 -7.12
N LEU A 115 -9.57 -2.85 -6.19
CA LEU A 115 -8.53 -1.83 -6.13
C LEU A 115 -7.20 -2.53 -6.34
N ASP A 116 -6.51 -2.20 -7.42
CA ASP A 116 -5.19 -2.73 -7.71
C ASP A 116 -4.15 -1.73 -7.19
N PHE A 117 -3.21 -2.24 -6.40
CA PHE A 117 -2.14 -1.45 -5.82
C PHE A 117 -0.80 -1.96 -6.32
N THR A 118 0.12 -1.02 -6.56
CA THR A 118 1.53 -1.35 -6.79
C THR A 118 2.33 -0.89 -5.59
N LEU A 119 3.01 -1.82 -4.91
CA LEU A 119 3.95 -1.54 -3.83
C LEU A 119 5.36 -1.47 -4.40
N TYR A 120 6.00 -0.30 -4.26
CA TYR A 120 7.39 -0.06 -4.65
C TYR A 120 8.33 -0.22 -3.46
N ILE A 121 9.40 -0.98 -3.65
CA ILE A 121 10.50 -1.16 -2.71
C ILE A 121 11.72 -0.46 -3.29
N TYR A 122 12.23 0.56 -2.59
CA TYR A 122 13.45 1.28 -2.94
C TYR A 122 14.57 0.87 -1.99
N ALA A 123 15.67 0.35 -2.50
CA ALA A 123 16.83 -0.06 -1.70
C ALA A 123 18.14 0.28 -2.41
N ARG A 124 19.21 0.56 -1.65
CA ARG A 124 20.55 0.78 -2.23
C ARG A 124 21.33 -0.54 -2.39
N ARG A 125 21.03 -1.54 -1.55
CA ARG A 125 21.67 -2.86 -1.57
C ARG A 125 20.64 -3.95 -1.81
N GLN A 126 21.00 -4.96 -2.60
CA GLN A 126 20.12 -6.12 -2.87
C GLN A 126 19.72 -6.83 -1.57
N ASP A 127 20.63 -6.98 -0.61
CA ASP A 127 20.36 -7.59 0.70
C ASP A 127 19.24 -6.87 1.47
N GLU A 128 19.21 -5.54 1.48
CA GLU A 128 18.15 -4.76 2.14
C GLU A 128 16.79 -4.99 1.47
N GLY A 129 16.77 -5.02 0.14
CA GLY A 129 15.57 -5.33 -0.64
C GLY A 129 15.07 -6.74 -0.36
N LEU A 130 15.96 -7.74 -0.33
CA LEU A 130 15.61 -9.14 -0.08
C LEU A 130 15.03 -9.32 1.32
N GLN A 131 15.64 -8.71 2.35
CA GLN A 131 15.10 -8.76 3.71
C GLN A 131 13.66 -8.25 3.79
N ILE A 132 13.33 -7.19 3.07
CA ILE A 132 11.97 -6.62 3.02
C ILE A 132 11.02 -7.55 2.27
N LEU A 133 11.44 -8.05 1.11
CA LEU A 133 10.64 -8.94 0.28
C LEU A 133 10.29 -10.23 1.04
N GLU A 134 11.26 -10.84 1.72
CA GLU A 134 11.05 -12.06 2.53
C GLU A 134 10.07 -11.87 3.69
N GLN A 135 9.90 -10.64 4.20
CA GLN A 135 8.88 -10.34 5.20
C GLN A 135 7.47 -10.17 4.61
N ILE A 136 7.35 -9.99 3.30
CA ILE A 136 6.07 -9.81 2.61
C ILE A 136 5.54 -11.15 2.10
N LEU A 137 6.36 -11.87 1.33
CA LEU A 137 5.91 -13.01 0.54
C LEU A 137 5.22 -14.14 1.32
N PRO A 138 5.68 -14.56 2.52
CA PRO A 138 5.08 -15.68 3.23
C PRO A 138 3.62 -15.47 3.63
N TYR A 139 3.15 -14.22 3.72
CA TYR A 139 1.79 -13.90 4.15
C TYR A 139 0.74 -14.02 3.04
N PHE A 140 1.14 -14.06 1.77
CA PHE A 140 0.23 -14.09 0.62
C PHE A 140 0.22 -15.47 -0.04
N THR A 141 -0.67 -16.36 0.41
CA THR A 141 -0.77 -17.75 -0.11
C THR A 141 -2.22 -18.21 -0.36
N PRO A 142 -2.88 -17.81 -1.47
CA PRO A 142 -2.55 -16.74 -2.43
C PRO A 142 -3.05 -15.35 -1.99
N ASP A 143 -3.94 -15.32 -0.99
CA ASP A 143 -4.55 -14.13 -0.44
C ASP A 143 -4.25 -13.99 1.06
N TYR A 144 -4.31 -12.75 1.53
CA TYR A 144 -4.26 -12.37 2.93
C TYR A 144 -5.52 -11.57 3.25
N THR A 145 -6.38 -12.12 4.11
CA THR A 145 -7.65 -11.48 4.45
C THR A 145 -7.53 -10.61 5.69
N VAL A 146 -7.97 -9.35 5.56
CA VAL A 146 -7.97 -8.36 6.65
C VAL A 146 -9.40 -8.00 7.02
N THR A 147 -9.72 -8.08 8.31
CA THR A 147 -11.00 -7.60 8.81
C THR A 147 -10.95 -6.10 9.08
N ALA A 148 -11.63 -5.32 8.25
CA ALA A 148 -11.83 -3.88 8.45
C ALA A 148 -13.14 -3.63 9.21
N LYS A 149 -13.09 -2.79 10.26
CA LYS A 149 -14.30 -2.30 10.90
C LYS A 149 -14.70 -0.99 10.25
N ASN A 150 -15.98 -0.85 9.92
CA ASN A 150 -16.61 0.41 9.52
C ASN A 150 -16.06 1.01 8.21
N LEU A 151 -15.94 0.18 7.17
CA LEU A 151 -15.46 0.56 5.84
C LEU A 151 -16.46 1.47 5.07
N ASP A 152 -17.74 1.32 5.39
CA ASP A 152 -18.88 1.95 4.72
C ASP A 152 -19.66 2.90 5.63
N GLY A 153 -19.19 3.14 6.86
CA GLY A 153 -19.88 3.97 7.85
C GLY A 153 -20.93 3.23 8.69
N SER A 154 -21.17 1.94 8.42
CA SER A 154 -22.21 1.12 9.08
C SER A 154 -21.82 0.55 10.45
N GLY A 155 -20.54 0.60 10.81
CA GLY A 155 -19.99 -0.10 11.99
C GLY A 155 -19.81 -1.61 11.82
N ILE A 156 -20.19 -2.17 10.67
CA ILE A 156 -20.08 -3.60 10.35
C ILE A 156 -18.61 -3.98 10.13
N LYS A 157 -18.24 -5.20 10.55
CA LYS A 157 -16.94 -5.80 10.23
C LYS A 157 -17.01 -6.42 8.83
N THR A 158 -16.11 -6.01 7.96
CA THR A 158 -16.02 -6.50 6.58
C THR A 158 -14.66 -7.15 6.40
N ASP A 159 -14.64 -8.38 5.89
CA ASP A 159 -13.42 -9.07 5.53
C ASP A 159 -13.02 -8.70 4.10
N ILE A 160 -11.78 -8.25 3.93
CA ILE A 160 -11.21 -7.78 2.66
C ILE A 160 -10.08 -8.73 2.29
N PRO A 161 -10.27 -9.61 1.29
CA PRO A 161 -9.19 -10.44 0.77
C PRO A 161 -8.24 -9.59 -0.08
N ILE A 162 -6.94 -9.69 0.18
CA ILE A 162 -5.89 -9.04 -0.62
C ILE A 162 -5.09 -10.14 -1.30
N THR A 163 -5.13 -10.18 -2.63
CA THR A 163 -4.42 -11.18 -3.41
C THR A 163 -3.18 -10.55 -4.03
N ARG A 164 -2.03 -11.23 -3.95
CA ARG A 164 -0.83 -10.80 -4.65
C ARG A 164 -0.86 -11.32 -6.09
N THR A 165 -0.82 -10.41 -7.06
CA THR A 165 -0.88 -10.73 -8.49
C THR A 165 0.49 -11.07 -9.09
N GLY A 166 1.54 -10.35 -8.72
CA GLY A 166 2.86 -10.52 -9.31
C GLY A 166 3.99 -9.92 -8.47
N ILE A 167 5.23 -10.11 -8.93
CA ILE A 167 6.43 -9.47 -8.39
C ILE A 167 7.31 -9.13 -9.59
N SER A 168 7.91 -7.94 -9.60
CA SER A 168 8.90 -7.55 -10.60
C SER A 168 10.17 -7.05 -9.92
N MET A 169 11.31 -7.58 -10.35
CA MET A 169 12.64 -7.22 -9.84
C MET A 169 13.56 -6.91 -11.03
N PRO A 170 13.36 -5.79 -11.73
CA PRO A 170 14.24 -5.40 -12.82
C PRO A 170 15.62 -5.01 -12.25
N ASP A 171 16.67 -5.61 -12.78
CA ASP A 171 18.05 -5.12 -12.63
C ASP A 171 18.34 -4.13 -13.78
N GLU A 172 17.54 -3.06 -13.88
CA GLU A 172 17.78 -2.01 -14.87
C GLU A 172 18.74 -0.96 -14.29
N TYR A 173 20.00 -1.06 -14.68
CA TYR A 173 20.99 0.00 -14.49
C TYR A 173 20.65 1.17 -15.42
N GLU A 174 20.02 2.21 -14.90
CA GLU A 174 19.79 3.44 -15.65
C GLU A 174 21.03 4.36 -15.52
N GLY A 175 22.02 4.20 -16.41
CA GLY A 175 23.20 5.07 -16.50
C GLY A 175 24.41 4.49 -17.26
N ASP A 176 25.21 5.37 -17.89
CA ASP A 176 26.60 5.07 -18.26
C ASP A 176 27.40 4.79 -16.97
N PHE A 177 28.44 3.96 -17.00
CA PHE A 177 29.17 3.46 -15.81
C PHE A 177 29.66 4.55 -14.83
N GLN A 178 29.60 5.83 -15.21
CA GLN A 178 29.93 7.00 -14.39
C GLN A 178 28.75 7.68 -13.67
N ASN A 179 27.49 7.41 -14.04
CA ASN A 179 26.28 8.01 -13.45
C ASN A 179 25.29 6.93 -13.00
N VAL A 180 25.76 5.98 -12.21
CA VAL A 180 24.93 4.89 -11.69
C VAL A 180 23.94 5.46 -10.69
N ARG A 181 22.63 5.40 -11.00
CA ARG A 181 21.61 5.42 -9.95
C ARG A 181 21.77 4.13 -9.14
N ASP A 182 22.46 4.20 -8.00
CA ASP A 182 22.66 3.07 -7.06
C ASP A 182 21.36 2.72 -6.31
N ILE A 183 20.22 2.64 -6.99
CA ILE A 183 18.91 2.40 -6.38
C ILE A 183 18.20 1.29 -7.12
N LEU A 184 17.89 0.23 -6.38
CA LEU A 184 17.07 -0.88 -6.80
C LEU A 184 15.60 -0.52 -6.56
N ILE A 185 14.77 -0.77 -7.58
CA ILE A 185 13.32 -0.54 -7.52
C ILE A 185 12.63 -1.86 -7.85
N TRP A 186 11.98 -2.45 -6.85
CA TRP A 186 11.18 -3.66 -7.04
C TRP A 186 9.71 -3.36 -6.82
N THR A 187 8.84 -4.13 -7.47
CA THR A 187 7.39 -3.97 -7.37
C THR A 187 6.73 -5.26 -6.91
N VAL A 188 5.74 -5.13 -6.04
CA VAL A 188 4.84 -6.20 -5.57
C VAL A 188 3.40 -5.79 -5.79
#